data_AF-T1BUW7-F1
#
_entry.id   AF-T1BUW7-F1
#
_cell.length_a   1.000
_cell.length_b   1.000
_cell.length_c   1.000
_cell.angle_alpha   90.00
_cell.angle_beta   90.00
_cell.angle_gamma   90.00
#
_symmetry.space_group_name_H-M   'P 1'
#
loop_
_entity.id
_entity.type
_entity.pdbx_description
1 polymer ?
#
loop_
_entity_poly.entity_id
_entity_poly.type
_entity_poly.pdbx_seq_one_letter_code
_entity_poly.pdbx_strand_id
1 'polypeptide(L)'
;MEEPAVFLRVFEQPKRERTRHEFRAERPNDRLMLVLDTETTTDTRQELRFGVAQVYADDCLTRTILFTGHVNETEARTISAWAHAHHAEFLPAERYVSEVFLPLTVDMRAVVVGFNLPFDLSRIAAGWEPKRKIVGKDAWTLWLLPRSNPRAAYTPRIRVQRVDSTKAFVGFTGTKGRWRKFRGAFVDLRTFVHALTGERRSLGSAGVAFGCSLKKTEADYHGPVTARYVDYCLNDVSLTWELYERCRGRYRDFELTEHPSRVYSPASLAKAALKARGIVPPTLPPELTGRLMAGFYGGKVECRVVGHEVPDVAVLDFTSQYPSLYCLLGAERFLTAKRIETHDTTEEVRAWTESLTVEDLLKPETWRDPRMWTLCEVEADGEVLPLRSTYSGSSTDAPTIGWNHVTTEAGVTLPYMLPDLLAARLLGEKVPRIVGATTFEPKGQQSLRPFTILGTEVGPSDDLIRTLTEARIREKREKRPGWEARALGLKIVTNSGSYG
;
A
#
# COMPACT_ATOMS: atom_id res chain seq x y z
N MET A 1 2.03 -35.72 -18.50
CA MET A 1 2.13 -34.61 -17.54
C MET A 1 0.71 -34.32 -17.07
N GLU A 2 0.49 -34.18 -15.77
CA GLU A 2 -0.80 -33.71 -15.25
C GLU A 2 -1.07 -32.31 -15.82
N GLU A 3 -2.27 -32.06 -16.31
CA GLU A 3 -2.65 -30.72 -16.77
C GLU A 3 -2.65 -29.77 -15.56
N PRO A 4 -2.03 -28.58 -15.69
CA PRO A 4 -1.91 -27.67 -14.57
C PRO A 4 -3.29 -27.11 -14.19
N ALA A 5 -3.59 -27.07 -12.90
CA ALA A 5 -4.90 -26.63 -12.42
C ALA A 5 -5.19 -25.18 -12.82
N VAL A 6 -6.43 -24.91 -13.24
CA VAL A 6 -6.89 -23.56 -13.58
C VAL A 6 -7.53 -22.91 -12.35
N PHE A 7 -7.04 -21.71 -11.99
CA PHE A 7 -7.52 -20.95 -10.84
C PHE A 7 -8.37 -19.75 -11.27
N LEU A 8 -9.58 -19.67 -10.72
CA LEU A 8 -10.46 -18.53 -10.89
C LEU A 8 -10.47 -17.68 -9.62
N ARG A 9 -10.52 -16.35 -9.80
CA ARG A 9 -10.81 -15.46 -8.67
C ARG A 9 -12.30 -15.57 -8.34
N VAL A 10 -12.60 -15.63 -7.05
CA VAL A 10 -13.97 -15.68 -6.54
C VAL A 10 -14.27 -14.42 -5.74
N PHE A 11 -15.51 -13.96 -5.83
CA PHE A 11 -16.04 -12.91 -4.97
C PHE A 11 -16.71 -13.56 -3.76
N GLU A 12 -16.28 -13.19 -2.56
CA GLU A 12 -16.89 -13.65 -1.30
C GLU A 12 -17.57 -12.49 -0.59
N GLN A 13 -18.85 -12.66 -0.26
CA GLN A 13 -19.57 -11.72 0.59
C GLN A 13 -19.43 -12.08 2.07
N PRO A 14 -19.03 -11.14 2.94
CA PRO A 14 -18.97 -11.41 4.36
C PRO A 14 -20.38 -11.63 4.92
N LYS A 15 -20.59 -12.73 5.67
CA LYS A 15 -21.87 -13.05 6.35
C LYS A 15 -22.43 -11.94 7.26
N ARG A 16 -21.59 -10.99 7.67
CA ARG A 16 -21.98 -9.77 8.39
C ARG A 16 -21.19 -8.60 7.86
N GLU A 17 -21.87 -7.61 7.31
CA GLU A 17 -21.28 -6.29 7.08
C GLU A 17 -20.93 -5.68 8.43
N ARG A 18 -19.63 -5.44 8.64
CA ARG A 18 -19.20 -4.61 9.76
C ARG A 18 -19.34 -3.17 9.31
N THR A 19 -20.14 -2.39 10.04
CA THR A 19 -20.20 -0.94 9.88
C THR A 19 -18.77 -0.40 9.84
N ARG A 20 -18.38 0.22 8.71
CA ARG A 20 -17.11 0.92 8.63
C ARG A 20 -17.17 2.04 9.67
N HIS A 21 -16.41 1.90 10.75
CA HIS A 21 -16.35 2.93 11.79
C HIS A 21 -15.95 4.26 11.16
N GLU A 22 -16.80 5.28 11.31
CA GLU A 22 -16.48 6.63 10.86
C GLU A 22 -15.27 7.18 11.64
N PHE A 23 -14.26 7.61 10.89
CA PHE A 23 -12.95 8.04 11.39
C PHE A 23 -12.95 9.33 12.22
N ARG A 24 -14.08 10.03 12.34
CA ARG A 24 -14.17 11.36 12.97
C ARG A 24 -13.76 11.39 14.46
N ALA A 25 -13.66 10.23 15.12
CA ALA A 25 -13.28 10.10 16.54
C ALA A 25 -11.79 9.80 16.81
N GLU A 26 -10.96 9.58 15.78
CA GLU A 26 -9.53 9.30 15.90
C GLU A 26 -8.70 10.54 15.55
N ARG A 27 -8.73 11.57 16.39
CA ARG A 27 -7.81 12.72 16.24
C ARG A 27 -6.53 12.45 17.05
N PRO A 28 -5.38 12.21 16.40
CA PRO A 28 -4.09 12.26 17.07
C PRO A 28 -3.81 13.68 17.57
N ASN A 29 -2.88 13.79 18.52
CA ASN A 29 -2.31 15.08 18.87
C ASN A 29 -1.11 15.35 17.96
N ASP A 30 -1.35 16.01 16.82
CA ASP A 30 -0.33 16.31 15.81
C ASP A 30 0.74 17.32 16.27
N ARG A 31 0.60 17.84 17.50
CA ARG A 31 1.59 18.70 18.17
C ARG A 31 2.50 17.92 19.12
N LEU A 32 2.26 16.63 19.34
CA LEU A 32 3.04 15.81 20.26
C LEU A 32 3.52 14.54 19.57
N MET A 33 4.83 14.39 19.44
CA MET A 33 5.47 13.29 18.73
C MET A 33 6.41 12.54 19.66
N LEU A 34 6.34 11.21 19.60
CA LEU A 34 7.27 10.31 20.25
C LEU A 34 8.05 9.57 19.17
N VAL A 35 9.34 9.89 19.03
CA VAL A 35 10.24 9.24 18.09
C VAL A 35 11.11 8.27 18.88
N LEU A 36 11.24 7.03 18.42
CA LEU A 36 12.08 6.06 19.11
C LEU A 36 12.80 5.11 18.16
N ASP A 37 13.89 4.56 18.65
CA ASP A 37 14.68 3.49 18.04
C ASP A 37 15.23 2.57 19.14
N THR A 38 15.47 1.31 18.80
CA THR A 38 15.91 0.29 19.76
C THR A 38 17.12 -0.50 19.27
N GLU A 39 18.06 -0.73 20.18
CA GLU A 39 19.24 -1.56 19.95
C GLU A 39 19.09 -2.90 20.66
N THR A 40 19.44 -3.96 19.96
CA THR A 40 19.21 -5.33 20.42
C THR A 40 20.49 -6.14 20.49
N THR A 41 20.40 -7.33 21.10
CA THR A 41 21.38 -8.38 20.86
C THR A 41 21.34 -8.80 19.38
N THR A 42 22.45 -9.35 18.88
CA THR A 42 22.56 -9.80 17.48
C THR A 42 22.19 -11.27 17.30
N ASP A 43 21.88 -11.99 18.39
CA ASP A 43 21.40 -13.36 18.34
C ASP A 43 19.92 -13.43 17.89
N THR A 44 19.42 -14.64 17.67
CA THR A 44 18.08 -14.86 17.10
C THR A 44 16.93 -14.38 17.98
N ARG A 45 17.15 -14.13 19.28
CA ARG A 45 16.15 -13.55 20.19
C ARG A 45 16.01 -12.05 19.99
N GLN A 46 17.09 -11.37 19.59
CA GLN A 46 17.17 -9.92 19.42
C GLN A 46 16.64 -9.18 20.65
N GLU A 47 17.08 -9.56 21.85
CA GLU A 47 16.60 -8.97 23.10
C GLU A 47 16.98 -7.49 23.16
N LEU A 48 16.08 -6.65 23.67
CA LEU A 48 16.35 -5.21 23.86
C LEU A 48 17.57 -5.05 24.78
N ARG A 49 18.64 -4.40 24.30
CA ARG A 49 19.74 -3.95 25.15
C ARG A 49 19.39 -2.58 25.72
N PHE A 50 19.17 -1.62 24.84
CA PHE A 50 18.73 -0.28 25.19
C PHE A 50 17.99 0.37 24.02
N GLY A 51 17.32 1.49 24.26
CA GLY A 51 16.75 2.31 23.21
C GLY A 51 16.76 3.78 23.61
N VAL A 52 16.55 4.63 22.61
CA VAL A 52 16.44 6.07 22.77
C VAL A 52 15.07 6.50 22.29
N ALA A 53 14.45 7.41 23.02
CA ALA A 53 13.22 8.06 22.62
C ALA A 53 13.35 9.57 22.79
N GLN A 54 12.83 10.32 21.83
CA GLN A 54 12.72 11.77 21.88
C GLN A 54 11.27 12.20 21.80
N VAL A 55 10.90 13.16 22.64
CA VAL A 55 9.55 13.75 22.67
C VAL A 55 9.63 15.15 22.09
N TYR A 56 8.86 15.39 21.05
CA TYR A 56 8.73 16.70 20.42
C TYR A 56 7.34 17.27 20.71
N ALA A 57 7.30 18.51 21.20
CA ALA A 57 6.06 19.27 21.36
C ALA A 57 6.15 20.52 20.48
N ASP A 58 5.15 20.73 19.63
CA ASP A 58 5.13 21.81 18.62
C ASP A 58 6.45 21.86 17.82
N ASP A 59 6.87 20.68 17.34
CA ASP A 59 8.10 20.45 16.57
C ASP A 59 9.41 20.81 17.31
N CYS A 60 9.36 21.10 18.62
CA CYS A 60 10.52 21.37 19.47
C CYS A 60 10.85 20.17 20.36
N LEU A 61 12.13 19.79 20.43
CA LEU A 61 12.60 18.73 21.33
C LEU A 61 12.39 19.15 22.78
N THR A 62 11.66 18.34 23.55
CA THR A 62 11.35 18.61 24.96
C THR A 62 11.99 17.63 25.92
N ARG A 63 12.15 16.37 25.50
CA ARG A 63 12.69 15.29 26.33
C ARG A 63 13.50 14.33 25.48
N THR A 64 14.63 13.89 26.02
CA THR A 64 15.39 12.73 25.54
C THR A 64 15.38 11.69 26.65
N ILE A 65 14.95 10.47 26.32
CA ILE A 65 14.82 9.37 27.26
C ILE A 65 15.62 8.18 26.75
N LEU A 66 16.48 7.64 27.60
CA LEU A 66 17.16 6.36 27.40
C LEU A 66 16.45 5.32 28.24
N PHE A 67 16.24 4.15 27.64
CA PHE A 67 15.67 3.03 28.36
C PHE A 67 16.44 1.74 28.12
N THR A 68 16.53 0.90 29.15
CA THR A 68 17.35 -0.32 29.13
C THR A 68 16.54 -1.60 29.32
N GLY A 69 16.97 -2.65 28.64
CA GLY A 69 16.52 -4.03 28.82
C GLY A 69 17.65 -4.90 29.36
N HIS A 70 18.10 -5.85 28.56
CA HIS A 70 19.16 -6.81 28.89
C HIS A 70 20.55 -6.21 28.64
N VAL A 71 21.12 -5.59 29.68
CA VAL A 71 22.49 -5.06 29.71
C VAL A 71 23.20 -5.50 30.98
N ASN A 72 24.52 -5.65 30.91
CA ASN A 72 25.32 -5.92 32.12
C ASN A 72 25.57 -4.64 32.94
N GLU A 73 26.09 -4.77 34.16
CA GLU A 73 26.32 -3.63 35.07
C GLU A 73 27.27 -2.56 34.51
N THR A 74 28.26 -2.95 33.70
CA THR A 74 29.20 -2.02 33.08
C THR A 74 28.50 -1.22 31.98
N GLU A 75 27.72 -1.88 31.13
CA GLU A 75 26.92 -1.24 30.09
C GLU A 75 25.85 -0.31 30.68
N ALA A 76 25.14 -0.76 31.72
CA ALA A 76 24.16 0.07 32.43
C ALA A 76 24.80 1.34 33.03
N ARG A 77 26.01 1.23 33.60
CA ARG A 77 26.78 2.39 34.09
C ARG A 77 27.19 3.32 32.95
N THR A 78 27.64 2.79 31.82
CA THR A 78 27.98 3.59 30.63
C THR A 78 26.77 4.39 30.14
N ILE A 79 25.61 3.74 29.99
CA ILE A 79 24.38 4.38 29.50
C ILE A 79 23.90 5.44 30.50
N SER A 80 23.91 5.13 31.81
CA SER A 80 23.53 6.06 32.86
C SER A 80 24.45 7.30 32.92
N ALA A 81 25.77 7.09 32.85
CA ALA A 81 26.75 8.18 32.81
C ALA A 81 26.57 9.06 31.57
N TRP A 82 26.33 8.43 30.41
CA TRP A 82 26.02 9.16 29.18
C TRP A 82 24.74 9.99 29.32
N ALA A 83 23.67 9.41 29.89
CA ALA A 83 22.39 10.10 30.07
C ALA A 83 22.53 11.30 31.00
N HIS A 84 23.26 11.15 32.11
CA HIS A 84 23.56 12.25 33.02
C HIS A 84 24.34 13.39 32.32
N ALA A 85 25.37 13.05 31.54
CA ALA A 85 26.17 14.04 30.81
C ALA A 85 25.37 14.82 29.75
N HIS A 86 24.31 14.22 29.19
CA HIS A 86 23.45 14.83 28.16
C HIS A 86 22.11 15.32 28.70
N HIS A 87 21.92 15.36 30.03
CA HIS A 87 20.66 15.73 30.69
C HIS A 87 19.44 14.93 30.17
N ALA A 88 19.65 13.66 29.80
CA ALA A 88 18.61 12.76 29.35
C ALA A 88 18.05 11.94 30.53
N GLU A 89 16.78 11.58 30.44
CA GLU A 89 16.15 10.66 31.40
C GLU A 89 16.68 9.24 31.19
N PHE A 90 16.79 8.47 32.27
CA PHE A 90 17.26 7.08 32.23
C PHE A 90 16.30 6.18 33.00
N LEU A 91 15.66 5.24 32.30
CA LEU A 91 14.61 4.38 32.85
C LEU A 91 14.82 2.91 32.48
N PRO A 92 14.46 1.95 33.35
CA PRO A 92 14.21 0.58 32.89
C PRO A 92 13.08 0.56 31.85
N ALA A 93 13.13 -0.35 30.87
CA ALA A 93 12.13 -0.43 29.78
C ALA A 93 10.68 -0.52 30.29
N GLU A 94 10.43 -1.26 31.38
CA GLU A 94 9.09 -1.35 31.99
C GLU A 94 8.58 0.02 32.50
N ARG A 95 9.47 0.81 33.12
CA ARG A 95 9.14 2.17 33.58
C ARG A 95 8.95 3.12 32.41
N TYR A 96 9.79 3.04 31.39
CA TYR A 96 9.58 3.80 30.15
C TYR A 96 8.19 3.52 29.55
N VAL A 97 7.78 2.25 29.45
CA VAL A 97 6.48 1.91 28.89
C VAL A 97 5.32 2.43 29.74
N SER A 98 5.40 2.24 31.06
CA SER A 98 4.31 2.59 31.98
C SER A 98 4.20 4.08 32.31
N GLU A 99 5.32 4.80 32.33
CA GLU A 99 5.39 6.21 32.78
C GLU A 99 5.55 7.20 31.61
N VAL A 100 6.02 6.74 30.45
CA VAL A 100 6.26 7.61 29.28
C VAL A 100 5.43 7.17 28.08
N PHE A 101 5.66 5.97 27.55
CA PHE A 101 5.03 5.53 26.31
C PHE A 101 3.50 5.51 26.42
N LEU A 102 2.93 4.84 27.43
CA LEU A 102 1.49 4.73 27.59
C LEU A 102 0.81 6.09 27.85
N PRO A 103 1.26 6.93 28.81
CA PRO A 103 0.68 8.25 29.01
C PRO A 103 0.73 9.14 27.76
N LEU A 104 1.87 9.17 27.05
CA LEU A 104 1.99 9.99 25.84
C LEU A 104 1.09 9.46 24.71
N THR A 105 1.14 8.16 24.44
CA THR A 105 0.52 7.60 23.21
C THR A 105 -0.96 7.27 23.37
N VAL A 106 -1.42 6.93 24.58
CA VAL A 106 -2.82 6.58 24.84
C VAL A 106 -3.59 7.78 25.37
N ASP A 107 -3.07 8.41 26.44
CA ASP A 107 -3.80 9.47 27.14
C ASP A 107 -3.67 10.81 26.39
N MET A 108 -2.45 11.17 25.99
CA MET A 108 -2.17 12.41 25.25
C MET A 108 -2.23 12.25 23.73
N ARG A 109 -2.42 11.01 23.24
CA ARG A 109 -2.57 10.65 21.82
C ARG A 109 -1.43 11.11 20.92
N ALA A 110 -0.20 11.10 21.44
CA ALA A 110 1.01 11.41 20.69
C ALA A 110 1.12 10.57 19.42
N VAL A 111 1.70 11.16 18.37
CA VAL A 111 2.09 10.45 17.16
C VAL A 111 3.39 9.70 17.42
N VAL A 112 3.36 8.37 17.30
CA VAL A 112 4.53 7.51 17.44
C VAL A 112 5.20 7.39 16.09
N VAL A 113 6.46 7.78 16.01
CA VAL A 113 7.26 7.77 14.79
C VAL A 113 8.46 6.85 14.98
N GLY A 114 8.77 6.04 13.97
CA GLY A 114 9.95 5.20 13.94
C GLY A 114 10.24 4.73 12.51
N PHE A 115 11.42 4.15 12.28
CA PHE A 115 11.77 3.56 11.01
C PHE A 115 11.81 2.03 11.16
N ASN A 116 10.88 1.31 10.53
CA ASN A 116 10.61 -0.11 10.81
C ASN A 116 9.93 -0.31 12.19
N LEU A 117 9.04 0.61 12.55
CA LEU A 117 8.38 0.72 13.85
C LEU A 117 7.79 -0.59 14.44
N PRO A 118 7.24 -1.56 13.67
CA PRO A 118 6.86 -2.86 14.21
C PRO A 118 7.97 -3.59 14.99
N PHE A 119 9.22 -3.41 14.58
CA PHE A 119 10.40 -3.97 15.23
C PHE A 119 10.59 -3.36 16.63
N ASP A 120 10.72 -2.03 16.71
CA ASP A 120 10.95 -1.31 17.98
C ASP A 120 9.83 -1.52 18.98
N LEU A 121 8.57 -1.47 18.50
CA LEU A 121 7.40 -1.73 19.34
C LEU A 121 7.41 -3.14 19.93
N SER A 122 7.97 -4.12 19.21
CA SER A 122 8.10 -5.48 19.73
C SER A 122 9.18 -5.60 20.81
N ARG A 123 10.20 -4.72 20.79
CA ARG A 123 11.29 -4.72 21.77
C ARG A 123 10.89 -4.13 23.12
N ILE A 124 9.94 -3.19 23.12
CA ILE A 124 9.38 -2.61 24.36
C ILE A 124 8.16 -3.37 24.90
N ALA A 125 7.73 -4.45 24.22
CA ALA A 125 6.58 -5.23 24.65
C ALA A 125 6.95 -6.16 25.82
N ALA A 126 6.08 -6.25 26.83
CA ALA A 126 6.20 -7.21 27.93
C ALA A 126 5.83 -8.66 27.53
N GLY A 127 5.23 -8.85 26.35
CA GLY A 127 4.88 -10.16 25.83
C GLY A 127 4.11 -10.06 24.51
N TRP A 128 3.83 -11.20 23.89
CA TRP A 128 3.11 -11.23 22.61
C TRP A 128 2.24 -12.47 22.45
N GLU A 129 1.26 -12.39 21.56
CA GLU A 129 0.40 -13.52 21.17
C GLU A 129 0.16 -13.53 19.65
N PRO A 130 0.29 -14.68 18.96
CA PRO A 130 -0.08 -14.81 17.56
C PRO A 130 -1.60 -14.82 17.42
N LYS A 131 -2.12 -14.24 16.33
CA LYS A 131 -3.55 -14.27 16.05
C LYS A 131 -3.95 -15.51 15.25
N ARG A 132 -4.13 -16.62 15.96
CA ARG A 132 -4.41 -17.95 15.38
C ARG A 132 -5.69 -18.08 14.55
N LYS A 133 -6.65 -17.14 14.67
CA LYS A 133 -7.97 -17.20 13.98
C LYS A 133 -8.03 -16.41 12.66
N ILE A 134 -6.91 -15.97 12.10
CA ILE A 134 -6.89 -15.34 10.78
C ILE A 134 -6.01 -16.15 9.85
N VAL A 135 -6.64 -17.03 9.07
CA VAL A 135 -5.99 -17.80 8.00
C VAL A 135 -5.38 -16.81 7.00
N GLY A 136 -4.12 -17.01 6.62
CA GLY A 136 -3.42 -16.23 5.59
C GLY A 136 -2.99 -14.82 5.99
N LYS A 137 -2.98 -14.44 7.28
CA LYS A 137 -2.45 -13.14 7.72
C LYS A 137 -1.54 -13.28 8.93
N ASP A 138 -0.28 -12.89 8.75
CA ASP A 138 0.72 -12.77 9.81
C ASP A 138 0.38 -11.58 10.71
N ALA A 139 -0.34 -11.85 11.80
CA ALA A 139 -0.73 -10.84 12.77
C ALA A 139 -0.42 -11.29 14.19
N TRP A 140 0.13 -10.37 14.98
CA TRP A 140 0.42 -10.57 16.39
C TRP A 140 -0.08 -9.40 17.22
N THR A 141 -0.23 -9.65 18.51
CA THR A 141 -0.62 -8.65 19.50
C THR A 141 0.45 -8.55 20.57
N LEU A 142 0.97 -7.34 20.77
CA LEU A 142 2.00 -6.99 21.74
C LEU A 142 1.37 -6.47 23.02
N TRP A 143 1.71 -7.08 24.14
CA TRP A 143 1.31 -6.65 25.47
C TRP A 143 2.28 -5.60 25.96
N LEU A 144 1.79 -4.42 26.31
CA LEU A 144 2.63 -3.33 26.83
C LEU A 144 2.94 -3.50 28.33
N LEU A 145 2.09 -4.22 29.06
CA LEU A 145 2.32 -4.54 30.47
C LEU A 145 2.27 -6.07 30.67
N PRO A 146 3.03 -6.62 31.64
CA PRO A 146 2.94 -8.03 32.00
C PRO A 146 1.52 -8.43 32.38
N ARG A 147 1.11 -9.67 32.11
CA ARG A 147 -0.24 -10.17 32.47
C ARG A 147 -0.52 -10.17 33.97
N SER A 148 0.54 -10.27 34.77
CA SER A 148 0.47 -10.16 36.23
C SER A 148 0.12 -8.75 36.70
N ASN A 149 0.34 -7.72 35.88
CA ASN A 149 0.00 -6.34 36.21
C ASN A 149 -1.54 -6.14 36.14
N PRO A 150 -2.22 -5.74 37.22
CA PRO A 150 -3.68 -5.54 37.23
C PRO A 150 -4.17 -4.52 36.18
N ARG A 151 -3.33 -3.55 35.79
CA ARG A 151 -3.67 -2.56 34.74
C ARG A 151 -3.71 -3.17 33.35
N ALA A 152 -3.07 -4.32 33.10
CA ALA A 152 -2.97 -4.94 31.78
C ALA A 152 -4.33 -5.25 31.13
N ALA A 153 -5.38 -5.49 31.91
CA ALA A 153 -6.73 -5.72 31.40
C ALA A 153 -7.40 -4.45 30.83
N TYR A 154 -6.95 -3.28 31.28
CA TYR A 154 -7.48 -1.95 30.93
C TYR A 154 -6.56 -1.17 30.00
N THR A 155 -5.31 -1.60 29.83
CA THR A 155 -4.32 -1.04 28.91
C THR A 155 -4.50 -1.61 27.50
N PRO A 156 -4.50 -0.78 26.43
CA PRO A 156 -4.55 -1.29 25.07
C PRO A 156 -3.29 -2.08 24.74
N ARG A 157 -3.46 -3.12 23.93
CA ARG A 157 -2.35 -3.85 23.32
C ARG A 157 -2.06 -3.24 21.95
N ILE A 158 -0.87 -3.46 21.41
CA ILE A 158 -0.58 -3.06 20.04
C ILE A 158 -0.81 -4.26 19.13
N ARG A 159 -1.68 -4.11 18.14
CA ARG A 159 -1.80 -5.06 17.05
C ARG A 159 -0.85 -4.65 15.93
N VAL A 160 -0.07 -5.61 15.46
CA VAL A 160 0.70 -5.52 14.23
C VAL A 160 0.19 -6.58 13.28
N GLN A 161 -0.18 -6.18 12.08
CA GLN A 161 -0.53 -7.09 10.99
C GLN A 161 0.40 -6.80 9.81
N ARG A 162 1.30 -7.74 9.54
CA ARG A 162 2.17 -7.67 8.36
C ARG A 162 1.33 -7.82 7.11
N VAL A 163 1.66 -7.02 6.10
CA VAL A 163 1.06 -7.11 4.77
C VAL A 163 2.12 -7.58 3.78
N ASP A 164 3.27 -6.93 3.78
CA ASP A 164 4.42 -7.26 2.93
C ASP A 164 5.72 -6.83 3.62
N SER A 165 6.83 -6.76 2.88
CA SER A 165 8.15 -6.37 3.41
C SER A 165 8.28 -4.87 3.74
N THR A 166 7.35 -4.03 3.29
CA THR A 166 7.36 -2.57 3.45
C THR A 166 6.22 -2.03 4.28
N LYS A 167 5.20 -2.85 4.55
CA LYS A 167 3.94 -2.41 5.13
C LYS A 167 3.47 -3.33 6.25
N ALA A 168 3.15 -2.71 7.38
CA ALA A 168 2.38 -3.32 8.45
C ALA A 168 1.28 -2.38 8.93
N PHE A 169 0.12 -2.93 9.26
CA PHE A 169 -0.91 -2.19 9.97
C PHE A 169 -0.64 -2.25 11.47
N VAL A 170 -0.31 -1.10 12.05
CA VAL A 170 -0.05 -0.94 13.48
C VAL A 170 -1.18 -0.14 14.12
N GLY A 171 -1.71 -0.62 15.24
CA GLY A 171 -2.73 0.11 15.98
C GLY A 171 -3.10 -0.53 17.30
N PHE A 172 -3.63 0.28 18.22
CA PHE A 172 -4.14 -0.20 19.50
C PHE A 172 -5.34 -1.14 19.31
N THR A 173 -5.40 -2.17 20.14
CA THR A 173 -6.60 -2.98 20.33
C THR A 173 -7.57 -2.28 21.28
N GLY A 174 -8.86 -2.59 21.19
CA GLY A 174 -9.80 -2.19 22.24
C GLY A 174 -9.49 -2.89 23.57
N THR A 175 -9.89 -2.27 24.68
CA THR A 175 -9.75 -2.79 26.04
C THR A 175 -11.10 -3.13 26.67
N LYS A 176 -11.11 -3.77 27.85
CA LYS A 176 -12.32 -3.83 28.68
C LYS A 176 -12.59 -2.41 29.24
N GLY A 177 -13.69 -1.77 28.84
CA GLY A 177 -14.08 -0.43 29.31
C GLY A 177 -14.23 0.65 28.21
N ARG A 178 -14.01 1.93 28.57
CA ARG A 178 -14.26 3.15 27.76
C ARG A 178 -13.39 3.30 26.49
N TRP A 179 -12.26 2.59 26.37
CA TRP A 179 -11.25 2.84 25.33
C TRP A 179 -11.43 2.02 24.05
N ARG A 180 -12.55 2.27 23.35
CA ARG A 180 -12.81 1.68 22.02
C ARG A 180 -12.60 2.63 20.84
N LYS A 181 -12.22 3.90 21.08
CA LYS A 181 -12.30 4.95 20.05
C LYS A 181 -10.98 5.36 19.39
N PHE A 182 -9.83 5.23 20.05
CA PHE A 182 -8.54 5.66 19.47
C PHE A 182 -7.66 4.46 19.12
N ARG A 183 -7.28 4.33 17.85
CA ARG A 183 -6.40 3.25 17.36
C ARG A 183 -4.92 3.58 17.45
N GLY A 184 -4.55 4.74 17.97
CA GLY A 184 -3.17 5.20 17.95
C GLY A 184 -2.79 5.85 16.61
N ALA A 185 -1.73 6.64 16.65
CA ALA A 185 -1.16 7.31 15.49
C ALA A 185 0.28 6.82 15.31
N PHE A 186 0.42 5.67 14.67
CA PHE A 186 1.71 5.05 14.39
C PHE A 186 2.16 5.37 12.97
N VAL A 187 3.25 6.10 12.82
CA VAL A 187 3.89 6.43 11.56
C VAL A 187 5.19 5.64 11.45
N ASP A 188 5.13 4.54 10.70
CA ASP A 188 6.33 3.85 10.27
C ASP A 188 6.90 4.56 9.04
N LEU A 189 8.04 5.23 9.19
CA LEU A 189 8.68 5.98 8.10
C LEU A 189 9.11 5.10 6.94
N ARG A 190 9.41 3.82 7.17
CA ARG A 190 9.69 2.89 6.08
C ARG A 190 8.48 2.76 5.16
N THR A 191 7.30 2.61 5.75
CA THR A 191 6.01 2.57 5.04
C THR A 191 5.68 3.93 4.41
N PHE A 192 5.83 5.03 5.16
CA PHE A 192 5.42 6.35 4.70
C PHE A 192 6.30 6.88 3.56
N VAL A 193 7.63 6.70 3.65
CA VAL A 193 8.57 6.99 2.55
C VAL A 193 8.20 6.19 1.31
N HIS A 194 7.89 4.90 1.45
CA HIS A 194 7.45 4.09 0.33
C HIS A 194 6.16 4.62 -0.29
N ALA A 195 5.20 5.09 0.51
CA ALA A 195 3.98 5.69 0.00
C ALA A 195 4.24 6.97 -0.82
N LEU A 196 5.15 7.83 -0.37
CA LEU A 196 5.46 9.11 -1.01
C LEU A 196 6.41 8.99 -2.23
N THR A 197 7.11 7.87 -2.38
CA THR A 197 8.15 7.70 -3.42
C THR A 197 7.92 6.51 -4.35
N GLY A 198 7.12 5.52 -3.94
CA GLY A 198 7.00 4.25 -4.63
C GLY A 198 8.20 3.30 -4.45
N GLU A 199 9.22 3.70 -3.70
CA GLU A 199 10.50 2.98 -3.60
C GLU A 199 10.74 2.45 -2.19
N ARG A 200 11.50 1.36 -2.10
CA ARG A 200 11.93 0.77 -0.82
C ARG A 200 13.25 1.39 -0.42
N ARG A 201 13.33 1.99 0.76
CA ARG A 201 14.52 2.68 1.25
C ARG A 201 14.89 2.24 2.67
N SER A 202 16.16 2.34 3.02
CA SER A 202 16.65 2.28 4.41
C SER A 202 16.60 3.68 5.02
N LEU A 203 16.80 3.83 6.33
CA LEU A 203 16.81 5.13 6.99
C LEU A 203 17.83 6.08 6.33
N GLY A 204 19.06 5.58 6.10
CA GLY A 204 20.12 6.36 5.46
C GLY A 204 19.79 6.77 4.02
N SER A 205 19.31 5.85 3.18
CA SER A 205 18.98 6.18 1.78
C SER A 205 17.68 6.98 1.63
N ALA A 206 16.77 6.91 2.61
CA ALA A 206 15.62 7.80 2.72
C ALA A 206 16.05 9.22 3.14
N GLY A 207 16.93 9.34 4.14
CA GLY A 207 17.50 10.62 4.57
C GLY A 207 18.11 11.39 3.41
N VAL A 208 18.96 10.73 2.60
CA VAL A 208 19.55 11.32 1.39
C VAL A 208 18.47 11.76 0.38
N ALA A 209 17.49 10.89 0.09
CA ALA A 209 16.45 11.18 -0.90
C ALA A 209 15.52 12.33 -0.51
N PHE A 210 15.38 12.60 0.79
CA PHE A 210 14.58 13.71 1.32
C PHE A 210 15.44 14.93 1.72
N GLY A 211 16.74 14.90 1.43
CA GLY A 211 17.66 16.01 1.71
C GLY A 211 17.82 16.30 3.20
N CYS A 212 17.85 15.27 4.05
CA CYS A 212 18.15 15.42 5.46
C CYS A 212 19.60 15.87 5.65
N SER A 213 19.81 16.76 6.61
CA SER A 213 21.13 17.25 7.01
C SER A 213 21.91 16.20 7.79
N LEU A 214 21.22 15.44 8.64
CA LEU A 214 21.78 14.32 9.38
C LEU A 214 22.06 13.15 8.44
N LYS A 215 23.13 12.42 8.75
CA LYS A 215 23.54 11.21 8.03
C LYS A 215 23.59 10.04 8.98
N LYS A 216 23.23 8.86 8.46
CA LYS A 216 23.35 7.63 9.22
C LYS A 216 24.82 7.37 9.53
N THR A 217 25.10 7.07 10.79
CA THR A 217 26.42 6.72 11.31
C THR A 217 26.61 5.20 11.29
N GLU A 218 27.74 4.70 11.78
CA GLU A 218 28.00 3.26 11.95
C GLU A 218 28.26 2.93 13.43
N ALA A 219 27.88 1.73 13.84
CA ALA A 219 28.14 1.19 15.17
C ALA A 219 28.56 -0.28 15.08
N ASP A 220 29.30 -0.74 16.09
CA ASP A 220 29.62 -2.15 16.26
C ASP A 220 28.52 -2.82 17.10
N TYR A 221 27.58 -3.47 16.42
CA TYR A 221 26.45 -4.15 17.06
C TYR A 221 26.87 -5.36 17.91
N HIS A 222 28.05 -5.93 17.65
CA HIS A 222 28.57 -7.12 18.35
C HIS A 222 29.38 -6.75 19.61
N GLY A 223 29.83 -5.50 19.71
CA GLY A 223 30.60 -4.99 20.82
C GLY A 223 29.77 -4.66 22.08
N PRO A 224 30.45 -4.29 23.18
CA PRO A 224 29.81 -3.78 24.39
C PRO A 224 29.11 -2.44 24.12
N VAL A 225 28.12 -2.08 24.94
CA VAL A 225 27.53 -0.74 24.85
C VAL A 225 28.55 0.33 25.27
N THR A 226 28.92 1.18 24.32
CA THR A 226 29.82 2.32 24.49
C THR A 226 29.07 3.64 24.36
N ALA A 227 29.64 4.74 24.85
CA ALA A 227 29.09 6.09 24.64
C ALA A 227 28.81 6.37 23.14
N ARG A 228 29.76 5.99 22.26
CA ARG A 228 29.60 6.12 20.80
C ARG A 228 28.42 5.31 20.24
N TYR A 229 28.11 4.15 20.83
CA TYR A 229 26.95 3.36 20.40
C TYR A 229 25.64 4.02 20.84
N VAL A 230 25.63 4.65 22.02
CA VAL A 230 24.50 5.47 22.46
C VAL A 230 24.33 6.70 21.56
N ASP A 231 25.42 7.38 21.19
CA ASP A 231 25.40 8.49 20.22
C ASP A 231 24.86 8.06 18.86
N TYR A 232 25.22 6.86 18.40
CA TYR A 232 24.69 6.26 17.17
C TYR A 232 23.17 6.10 17.22
N CYS A 233 22.64 5.51 18.30
CA CYS A 233 21.20 5.30 18.44
C CYS A 233 20.45 6.64 18.54
N LEU A 234 20.99 7.61 19.29
CA LEU A 234 20.46 8.98 19.32
C LEU A 234 20.45 9.63 17.93
N ASN A 235 21.51 9.45 17.14
CA ASN A 235 21.58 9.96 15.77
C ASN A 235 20.52 9.33 14.87
N ASP A 236 20.26 8.02 15.00
CA ASP A 236 19.18 7.34 14.27
C ASP A 236 17.79 7.88 14.65
N VAL A 237 17.53 8.14 15.93
CA VAL A 237 16.28 8.81 16.38
C VAL A 237 16.18 10.23 15.83
N SER A 238 17.26 10.99 15.88
CA SER A 238 17.32 12.38 15.40
C SER A 238 17.13 12.46 13.87
N LEU A 239 17.76 11.55 13.12
CA LEU A 239 17.57 11.41 11.68
C LEU A 239 16.15 10.95 11.33
N THR A 240 15.57 10.05 12.13
CA THR A 240 14.17 9.62 11.99
C THR A 240 13.23 10.81 12.16
N TRP A 241 13.45 11.67 13.16
CA TRP A 241 12.70 12.91 13.34
C TRP A 241 12.84 13.85 12.14
N GLU A 242 14.07 14.18 11.72
CA GLU A 242 14.29 15.08 10.56
C GLU A 242 13.60 14.52 9.30
N LEU A 243 13.75 13.22 9.04
CA LEU A 243 13.10 12.56 7.91
C LEU A 243 11.58 12.65 7.98
N TYR A 244 10.99 12.51 9.17
CA TYR A 244 9.55 12.67 9.36
C TYR A 244 9.09 14.10 9.03
N GLU A 245 9.82 15.12 9.45
CA GLU A 245 9.52 16.52 9.09
C GLU A 245 9.56 16.74 7.58
N ARG A 246 10.60 16.23 6.89
CA ARG A 246 10.70 16.30 5.43
C ARG A 246 9.54 15.58 4.74
N CYS A 247 9.17 14.39 5.24
CA CYS A 247 8.05 13.62 4.71
C CYS A 247 6.71 14.35 4.93
N ARG A 248 6.48 14.97 6.10
CA ARG A 248 5.30 15.79 6.38
C ARG A 248 5.23 17.00 5.47
N GLY A 249 6.34 17.70 5.28
CA GLY A 249 6.46 18.83 4.35
C GLY A 249 6.04 18.44 2.94
N ARG A 250 6.59 17.34 2.42
CA ARG A 250 6.22 16.81 1.09
C ARG A 250 4.77 16.32 1.03
N TYR A 251 4.26 15.70 2.10
CA TYR A 251 2.89 15.20 2.13
C TYR A 251 1.85 16.33 2.12
N ARG A 252 2.15 17.48 2.71
CA ARG A 252 1.27 18.66 2.65
C ARG A 252 0.96 19.10 1.23
N ASP A 253 1.91 18.96 0.29
CA ASP A 253 1.69 19.32 -1.12
C ASP A 253 0.59 18.47 -1.76
N PHE A 254 0.28 17.28 -1.23
CA PHE A 254 -0.84 16.49 -1.74
C PHE A 254 -2.20 17.08 -1.37
N GLU A 255 -2.29 17.93 -0.34
CA GLU A 255 -3.52 18.58 0.12
C GLU A 255 -4.65 17.58 0.46
N LEU A 256 -4.27 16.39 0.94
CA LEU A 256 -5.17 15.32 1.35
C LEU A 256 -5.46 15.37 2.85
N THR A 257 -6.61 14.82 3.25
CA THR A 257 -7.08 14.84 4.65
C THR A 257 -6.58 13.69 5.51
N GLU A 258 -6.03 12.66 4.88
CA GLU A 258 -5.59 11.44 5.53
C GLU A 258 -4.38 11.71 6.44
N HIS A 259 -4.46 11.31 7.71
CA HIS A 259 -3.31 11.46 8.60
C HIS A 259 -2.15 10.54 8.14
N PRO A 260 -0.87 10.94 8.24
CA PRO A 260 0.28 10.13 7.85
C PRO A 260 0.27 8.69 8.37
N SER A 261 -0.24 8.47 9.59
CA SER A 261 -0.39 7.12 10.19
C SER A 261 -1.43 6.22 9.50
N ARG A 262 -2.06 6.70 8.43
CA ARG A 262 -3.06 6.01 7.58
C ARG A 262 -2.64 5.97 6.11
N VAL A 263 -1.46 6.48 5.78
CA VAL A 263 -0.89 6.46 4.44
C VAL A 263 0.10 5.31 4.35
N TYR A 264 -0.33 4.21 3.73
CA TYR A 264 0.42 2.95 3.78
C TYR A 264 1.10 2.53 2.47
N SER A 265 0.78 3.21 1.37
CA SER A 265 1.27 2.87 0.03
C SER A 265 0.89 3.97 -0.97
N PRO A 266 1.49 3.98 -2.18
CA PRO A 266 1.03 4.79 -3.31
C PRO A 266 -0.50 4.74 -3.53
N ALA A 267 -1.09 3.54 -3.46
CA ALA A 267 -2.53 3.35 -3.58
C ALA A 267 -3.36 3.99 -2.46
N SER A 268 -2.77 4.27 -1.29
CA SER A 268 -3.47 5.01 -0.23
C SER A 268 -3.70 6.47 -0.63
N LEU A 269 -2.73 7.08 -1.32
CA LEU A 269 -2.82 8.45 -1.84
C LEU A 269 -3.85 8.55 -2.97
N ALA A 270 -3.86 7.60 -3.90
CA ALA A 270 -4.87 7.54 -4.95
C ALA A 270 -6.30 7.39 -4.37
N LYS A 271 -6.50 6.50 -3.39
CA LYS A 271 -7.80 6.34 -2.71
C LYS A 271 -8.22 7.60 -1.95
N ALA A 272 -7.27 8.29 -1.33
CA ALA A 272 -7.51 9.57 -0.67
C ALA A 272 -7.94 10.64 -1.67
N ALA A 273 -7.33 10.72 -2.86
CA ALA A 273 -7.74 11.63 -3.93
C ALA A 273 -9.17 11.34 -4.42
N LEU A 274 -9.51 10.07 -4.67
CA LEU A 274 -10.89 9.69 -5.05
C LEU A 274 -11.91 10.08 -3.96
N LYS A 275 -11.55 9.89 -2.69
CA LYS A 275 -12.39 10.27 -1.55
C LYS A 275 -12.52 11.79 -1.39
N ALA A 276 -11.44 12.55 -1.61
CA ALA A 276 -11.47 14.02 -1.59
C ALA A 276 -12.48 14.53 -2.63
N ARG A 277 -12.43 13.95 -3.83
CA ARG A 277 -13.39 14.21 -4.91
C ARG A 277 -14.83 13.78 -4.61
N GLY A 278 -15.04 12.95 -3.59
CA GLY A 278 -16.37 12.53 -3.14
C GLY A 278 -16.94 11.34 -3.92
N ILE A 279 -16.09 10.59 -4.64
CA ILE A 279 -16.52 9.43 -5.41
C ILE A 279 -17.03 8.34 -4.47
N VAL A 280 -18.24 7.85 -4.76
CA VAL A 280 -18.77 6.62 -4.17
C VAL A 280 -18.76 5.56 -5.27
N PRO A 281 -18.00 4.45 -5.13
CA PRO A 281 -17.95 3.44 -6.17
C PRO A 281 -19.36 2.89 -6.47
N PRO A 282 -19.79 2.81 -7.74
CA PRO A 282 -21.05 2.18 -8.09
C PRO A 282 -21.03 0.69 -7.70
N THR A 283 -22.20 0.15 -7.40
CA THR A 283 -22.36 -1.26 -7.01
C THR A 283 -22.89 -2.07 -8.18
N LEU A 284 -22.45 -3.32 -8.29
CA LEU A 284 -22.93 -4.32 -9.24
C LEU A 284 -23.49 -5.53 -8.48
N PRO A 285 -24.37 -6.32 -9.11
CA PRO A 285 -24.83 -7.57 -8.52
C PRO A 285 -23.65 -8.49 -8.14
N PRO A 286 -23.75 -9.25 -7.03
CA PRO A 286 -22.67 -10.10 -6.53
C PRO A 286 -22.22 -11.16 -7.54
N GLU A 287 -23.16 -11.76 -8.27
CA GLU A 287 -22.92 -12.80 -9.27
C GLU A 287 -22.08 -12.24 -10.42
N LEU A 288 -22.45 -11.05 -10.91
CA LEU A 288 -21.74 -10.34 -11.96
C LEU A 288 -20.35 -9.87 -11.49
N THR A 289 -20.26 -9.39 -10.25
CA THR A 289 -18.97 -9.05 -9.63
C THR A 289 -18.04 -10.26 -9.57
N GLY A 290 -18.57 -11.44 -9.24
CA GLY A 290 -17.83 -12.70 -9.25
C GLY A 290 -17.30 -13.05 -10.63
N ARG A 291 -18.14 -12.95 -11.67
CA ARG A 291 -17.73 -13.20 -13.07
C ARG A 291 -16.67 -12.20 -13.55
N LEU A 292 -16.84 -10.91 -13.28
CA LEU A 292 -15.85 -9.88 -13.58
C LEU A 292 -14.51 -10.15 -12.87
N MET A 293 -14.54 -10.55 -11.60
CA MET A 293 -13.32 -10.90 -10.87
C MET A 293 -12.60 -12.10 -11.49
N ALA A 294 -13.34 -13.12 -11.95
CA ALA A 294 -12.78 -14.28 -12.63
C ALA A 294 -12.07 -13.89 -13.95
N GLY A 295 -12.70 -13.01 -14.73
CA GLY A 295 -12.14 -12.48 -15.99
C GLY A 295 -11.09 -11.37 -15.83
N PHE A 296 -10.75 -10.93 -14.61
CA PHE A 296 -9.81 -9.83 -14.40
C PHE A 296 -8.35 -10.29 -14.35
N TYR A 297 -7.59 -10.12 -15.44
CA TYR A 297 -6.17 -10.46 -15.51
C TYR A 297 -5.28 -9.23 -15.28
N GLY A 298 -4.21 -9.41 -14.48
CA GLY A 298 -3.21 -8.39 -14.21
C GLY A 298 -2.07 -8.38 -15.23
N GLY A 299 -0.95 -7.74 -14.86
CA GLY A 299 0.24 -7.67 -15.70
C GLY A 299 0.82 -9.04 -16.06
N LYS A 300 1.32 -9.15 -17.29
CA LYS A 300 1.93 -10.36 -17.86
C LYS A 300 3.44 -10.33 -17.64
N VAL A 301 4.00 -11.41 -17.09
CA VAL A 301 5.44 -11.64 -17.00
C VAL A 301 5.70 -13.10 -17.39
N GLU A 302 6.33 -13.31 -18.53
CA GLU A 302 6.63 -14.65 -19.07
C GLU A 302 8.10 -14.71 -19.50
N CYS A 303 8.73 -15.86 -19.32
CA CYS A 303 10.04 -16.17 -19.89
C CYS A 303 9.85 -17.22 -20.99
N ARG A 304 9.94 -16.80 -22.25
CA ARG A 304 9.72 -17.69 -23.42
C ARG A 304 11.00 -18.34 -23.95
N VAL A 305 12.15 -17.78 -23.61
CA VAL A 305 13.47 -18.29 -24.02
C VAL A 305 14.31 -18.47 -22.75
N VAL A 306 14.66 -19.71 -22.43
CA VAL A 306 15.42 -20.08 -21.22
C VAL A 306 16.66 -20.86 -21.64
N GLY A 307 17.82 -20.53 -21.07
CA GLY A 307 19.06 -21.27 -21.32
C GLY A 307 19.68 -21.07 -22.71
N HIS A 308 19.18 -20.10 -23.47
CA HIS A 308 19.71 -19.73 -24.78
C HIS A 308 20.10 -18.25 -24.81
N GLU A 309 21.22 -17.95 -25.44
CA GLU A 309 21.60 -16.58 -25.78
C GLU A 309 20.68 -16.07 -26.90
N VAL A 310 20.17 -14.85 -26.74
CA VAL A 310 19.42 -14.15 -27.77
C VAL A 310 20.25 -12.94 -28.20
N PRO A 311 20.98 -13.02 -29.32
CA PRO A 311 21.66 -11.84 -29.85
C PRO A 311 20.63 -10.80 -30.31
N ASP A 312 21.01 -9.51 -30.26
CA ASP A 312 20.24 -8.38 -30.82
C ASP A 312 18.85 -8.14 -30.18
N VAL A 313 18.82 -7.91 -28.87
CA VAL A 313 17.58 -7.57 -28.14
C VAL A 313 17.32 -6.06 -28.12
N ALA A 314 16.13 -5.66 -28.55
CA ALA A 314 15.60 -4.31 -28.34
C ALA A 314 14.57 -4.30 -27.20
N VAL A 315 14.71 -3.36 -26.26
CA VAL A 315 13.74 -3.15 -25.17
C VAL A 315 12.74 -2.08 -25.58
N LEU A 316 11.46 -2.45 -25.61
CA LEU A 316 10.34 -1.55 -25.89
C LEU A 316 9.50 -1.36 -24.62
N ASP A 317 9.08 -0.12 -24.35
CA ASP A 317 8.29 0.23 -23.16
C ASP A 317 7.14 1.18 -23.53
N PHE A 318 5.94 0.86 -23.05
CA PHE A 318 4.78 1.72 -23.20
C PHE A 318 4.78 2.82 -22.13
N THR A 319 5.04 4.05 -22.56
CA THR A 319 4.98 5.19 -21.66
C THR A 319 3.59 5.33 -21.04
N SER A 320 3.51 5.16 -19.72
CA SER A 320 2.27 5.31 -18.94
C SER A 320 1.13 4.42 -19.42
N GLN A 321 1.41 3.14 -19.71
CA GLN A 321 0.44 2.19 -20.27
C GLN A 321 -0.95 2.23 -19.58
N TYR A 322 -1.01 2.03 -18.26
CA TYR A 322 -2.28 2.02 -17.53
C TYR A 322 -3.03 3.37 -17.60
N PRO A 323 -2.41 4.52 -17.27
CA PRO A 323 -3.04 5.83 -17.48
C PRO A 323 -3.55 6.06 -18.91
N SER A 324 -2.78 5.67 -19.93
CA SER A 324 -3.16 5.82 -21.33
C SER A 324 -4.39 4.98 -21.67
N LEU A 325 -4.42 3.71 -21.28
CA LEU A 325 -5.58 2.83 -21.48
C LEU A 325 -6.82 3.32 -20.73
N TYR A 326 -6.65 3.80 -19.49
CA TYR A 326 -7.74 4.39 -18.71
C TYR A 326 -8.42 5.54 -19.46
N CYS A 327 -7.62 6.44 -20.05
CA CYS A 327 -8.12 7.58 -20.82
C CYS A 327 -8.72 7.15 -22.17
N LEU A 328 -8.09 6.22 -22.88
CA LEU A 328 -8.56 5.73 -24.19
C LEU A 328 -9.90 5.00 -24.08
N LEU A 329 -10.05 4.13 -23.07
CA LEU A 329 -11.28 3.40 -22.78
C LEU A 329 -12.35 4.30 -22.12
N GLY A 330 -11.98 5.50 -21.69
CA GLY A 330 -12.86 6.43 -20.99
C GLY A 330 -13.33 5.93 -19.63
N ALA A 331 -12.48 5.20 -18.89
CA ALA A 331 -12.84 4.48 -17.66
C ALA A 331 -13.42 5.37 -16.53
N GLU A 332 -13.03 6.65 -16.49
CA GLU A 332 -13.53 7.65 -15.52
C GLU A 332 -15.08 7.70 -15.46
N ARG A 333 -15.75 7.51 -16.61
CA ARG A 333 -17.21 7.56 -16.69
C ARG A 333 -17.88 6.48 -15.84
N PHE A 334 -17.26 5.32 -15.68
CA PHE A 334 -17.78 4.24 -14.85
C PHE A 334 -17.55 4.53 -13.37
N LEU A 335 -16.35 5.00 -13.02
CA LEU A 335 -16.00 5.32 -11.64
C LEU A 335 -16.88 6.44 -11.05
N THR A 336 -17.30 7.38 -11.90
CA THR A 336 -18.10 8.54 -11.53
C THR A 336 -19.59 8.38 -11.83
N ALA A 337 -20.03 7.23 -12.34
CA ALA A 337 -21.43 7.00 -12.70
C ALA A 337 -22.33 6.94 -11.46
N LYS A 338 -23.60 7.36 -11.57
CA LYS A 338 -24.58 7.12 -10.48
C LYS A 338 -24.95 5.65 -10.37
N ARG A 339 -25.03 4.96 -11.50
CA ARG A 339 -25.23 3.51 -11.60
C ARG A 339 -24.65 2.98 -12.90
N ILE A 340 -24.48 1.67 -12.97
CA ILE A 340 -24.08 0.96 -14.18
C ILE A 340 -25.25 0.06 -14.57
N GLU A 341 -25.72 0.21 -15.81
CA GLU A 341 -26.71 -0.68 -16.42
C GLU A 341 -26.00 -1.73 -17.28
N THR A 342 -26.67 -2.85 -17.52
CA THR A 342 -26.13 -3.98 -18.26
C THR A 342 -27.10 -4.40 -19.35
N HIS A 343 -26.56 -4.72 -20.52
CA HIS A 343 -27.34 -5.13 -21.68
C HIS A 343 -26.78 -6.42 -22.26
N ASP A 344 -27.65 -7.35 -22.63
CA ASP A 344 -27.25 -8.48 -23.47
C ASP A 344 -26.98 -7.96 -24.88
N THR A 345 -25.73 -8.08 -25.31
CA THR A 345 -25.25 -7.59 -26.60
C THR A 345 -24.55 -8.71 -27.35
N THR A 346 -24.94 -9.96 -27.11
CA THR A 346 -24.24 -11.15 -27.63
C THR A 346 -24.05 -11.11 -29.15
N GLU A 347 -25.13 -10.91 -29.91
CA GLU A 347 -25.04 -10.89 -31.37
C GLU A 347 -24.33 -9.64 -31.92
N GLU A 348 -24.52 -8.48 -31.27
CA GLU A 348 -23.84 -7.24 -31.65
C GLU A 348 -22.32 -7.35 -31.46
N VAL A 349 -21.88 -7.96 -30.36
CA VAL A 349 -20.47 -8.17 -30.06
C VAL A 349 -19.87 -9.19 -31.02
N ARG A 350 -20.55 -10.31 -31.31
CA ARG A 350 -20.10 -11.28 -32.32
C ARG A 350 -19.86 -10.60 -33.68
N ALA A 351 -20.88 -9.94 -34.21
CA ALA A 351 -20.79 -9.26 -35.50
C ALA A 351 -19.68 -8.20 -35.52
N TRP A 352 -19.53 -7.44 -34.44
CA TRP A 352 -18.47 -6.45 -34.32
C TRP A 352 -17.08 -7.09 -34.31
N THR A 353 -16.89 -8.11 -33.47
CA THR A 353 -15.61 -8.82 -33.34
C THR A 353 -15.20 -9.51 -34.61
N GLU A 354 -16.13 -9.96 -35.47
CA GLU A 354 -15.81 -10.54 -36.78
C GLU A 354 -15.37 -9.46 -37.77
N SER A 355 -16.08 -8.32 -37.79
CA SER A 355 -15.81 -7.21 -38.71
C SER A 355 -14.52 -6.42 -38.44
N LEU A 356 -14.00 -6.48 -37.21
CA LEU A 356 -12.89 -5.63 -36.77
C LEU A 356 -11.56 -6.00 -37.47
N THR A 357 -10.82 -4.98 -37.92
CA THR A 357 -9.47 -5.16 -38.51
C THR A 357 -8.37 -4.65 -37.57
N VAL A 358 -7.11 -4.97 -37.87
CA VAL A 358 -5.94 -4.45 -37.13
C VAL A 358 -5.87 -2.93 -37.26
N GLU A 359 -6.17 -2.39 -38.46
CA GLU A 359 -6.19 -0.97 -38.75
C GLU A 359 -7.23 -0.22 -37.91
N ASP A 360 -8.35 -0.87 -37.60
CA ASP A 360 -9.36 -0.29 -36.71
C ASP A 360 -8.85 -0.18 -35.27
N LEU A 361 -8.04 -1.13 -34.80
CA LEU A 361 -7.45 -1.08 -33.45
C LEU A 361 -6.40 0.03 -33.28
N LEU A 362 -5.91 0.61 -34.38
CA LEU A 362 -5.02 1.78 -34.35
C LEU A 362 -5.79 3.10 -34.21
N LYS A 363 -7.12 3.08 -34.32
CA LYS A 363 -7.98 4.26 -34.25
C LYS A 363 -8.47 4.50 -32.81
N PRO A 364 -8.26 5.69 -32.22
CA PRO A 364 -8.73 6.01 -30.86
C PRO A 364 -10.25 5.84 -30.66
N GLU A 365 -11.04 5.97 -31.72
CA GLU A 365 -12.50 5.84 -31.70
C GLU A 365 -12.92 4.41 -31.35
N THR A 366 -12.19 3.41 -31.85
CA THR A 366 -12.43 1.98 -31.57
C THR A 366 -12.29 1.68 -30.08
N TRP A 367 -11.30 2.29 -29.40
CA TRP A 367 -11.09 2.12 -27.97
C TRP A 367 -12.16 2.81 -27.11
N ARG A 368 -12.85 3.83 -27.65
CA ARG A 368 -13.94 4.52 -26.96
C ARG A 368 -15.30 3.84 -27.14
N ASP A 369 -15.39 2.89 -28.06
CA ASP A 369 -16.61 2.15 -28.35
C ASP A 369 -17.16 1.49 -27.08
N PRO A 370 -18.45 1.63 -26.75
CA PRO A 370 -19.05 1.02 -25.56
C PRO A 370 -18.82 -0.49 -25.46
N ARG A 371 -18.74 -1.20 -26.60
CA ARG A 371 -18.52 -2.65 -26.64
C ARG A 371 -17.19 -3.06 -26.02
N MET A 372 -16.18 -2.18 -25.96
CA MET A 372 -14.93 -2.46 -25.25
C MET A 372 -15.17 -2.78 -23.75
N TRP A 373 -16.29 -2.33 -23.19
CA TRP A 373 -16.74 -2.63 -21.84
C TRP A 373 -17.77 -3.76 -21.84
N THR A 374 -17.37 -4.92 -22.37
CA THR A 374 -18.22 -6.12 -22.41
C THR A 374 -17.54 -7.26 -21.69
N LEU A 375 -18.28 -7.92 -20.81
CA LEU A 375 -17.93 -9.23 -20.27
C LEU A 375 -18.49 -10.31 -21.20
N CYS A 376 -17.63 -11.20 -21.67
CA CYS A 376 -17.97 -12.29 -22.57
C CYS A 376 -17.80 -13.64 -21.86
N GLU A 377 -18.79 -14.50 -21.98
CA GLU A 377 -18.70 -15.92 -21.63
C GLU A 377 -18.33 -16.69 -22.89
N VAL A 378 -17.19 -17.38 -22.87
CA VAL A 378 -16.64 -18.02 -24.08
C VAL A 378 -16.38 -19.51 -23.90
N GLU A 379 -16.66 -20.26 -24.96
CA GLU A 379 -16.10 -21.59 -25.21
C GLU A 379 -14.83 -21.41 -26.06
N ALA A 380 -13.75 -22.08 -25.67
CA ALA A 380 -12.46 -22.01 -26.36
C ALA A 380 -12.12 -23.36 -27.01
N ASP A 381 -11.50 -23.31 -28.19
CA ASP A 381 -11.01 -24.42 -28.99
C ASP A 381 -9.57 -24.16 -29.47
N GLY A 382 -8.66 -24.04 -28.51
CA GLY A 382 -7.22 -23.90 -28.75
C GLY A 382 -6.74 -22.45 -28.91
N GLU A 383 -7.59 -21.45 -28.73
CA GLU A 383 -7.18 -20.04 -28.79
C GLU A 383 -6.24 -19.67 -27.64
N VAL A 384 -5.39 -18.67 -27.88
CA VAL A 384 -4.44 -18.17 -26.88
C VAL A 384 -5.15 -17.21 -25.92
N LEU A 385 -5.43 -17.69 -24.71
CA LEU A 385 -6.13 -16.92 -23.67
C LEU A 385 -5.31 -16.85 -22.37
N PRO A 386 -5.44 -15.76 -21.59
CA PRO A 386 -4.82 -15.70 -20.27
C PRO A 386 -5.53 -16.67 -19.32
N LEU A 387 -4.75 -17.44 -18.57
CA LEU A 387 -5.21 -18.25 -17.44
C LEU A 387 -4.36 -17.99 -16.22
N ARG A 388 -4.91 -18.27 -15.04
CA ARG A 388 -4.14 -18.31 -13.79
C ARG A 388 -3.86 -19.75 -13.43
N SER A 389 -2.58 -20.08 -13.28
CA SER A 389 -2.13 -21.43 -12.94
C SER A 389 -0.78 -21.43 -12.21
N THR A 390 -0.38 -22.58 -11.71
CA THR A 390 0.94 -22.84 -11.13
C THR A 390 1.87 -23.38 -12.22
N TYR A 391 2.74 -22.53 -12.76
CA TYR A 391 3.61 -22.87 -13.89
C TYR A 391 4.95 -23.49 -13.51
N SER A 392 5.33 -23.46 -12.23
CA SER A 392 6.59 -24.00 -11.72
C SER A 392 6.56 -25.50 -11.44
N GLY A 393 5.40 -26.16 -11.59
CA GLY A 393 5.20 -27.57 -11.20
C GLY A 393 5.16 -27.81 -9.68
N SER A 394 5.35 -26.77 -8.86
CA SER A 394 5.23 -26.84 -7.42
C SER A 394 3.81 -26.50 -6.97
N SER A 395 3.18 -27.39 -6.19
CA SER A 395 1.85 -27.18 -5.62
C SER A 395 1.81 -26.12 -4.50
N THR A 396 2.98 -25.66 -4.04
CA THR A 396 3.08 -24.61 -3.01
C THR A 396 3.16 -23.20 -3.59
N ASP A 397 3.36 -23.06 -4.89
CA ASP A 397 3.58 -21.76 -5.51
C ASP A 397 2.27 -21.02 -5.74
N ALA A 398 2.32 -19.70 -5.61
CA ALA A 398 1.15 -18.86 -5.85
C ALA A 398 0.80 -18.90 -7.35
N PRO A 399 -0.49 -19.07 -7.72
CA PRO A 399 -0.91 -19.00 -9.11
C PRO A 399 -0.51 -17.66 -9.75
N THR A 400 0.09 -17.71 -10.93
CA THR A 400 0.43 -16.55 -11.76
C THR A 400 -0.31 -16.60 -13.09
N ILE A 401 -0.21 -15.56 -13.91
CA ILE A 401 -0.91 -15.45 -15.20
C ILE A 401 0.04 -15.85 -16.32
N GLY A 402 -0.43 -16.73 -17.21
CA GLY A 402 0.23 -17.05 -18.47
C GLY A 402 -0.78 -17.12 -19.61
N TRP A 403 -0.32 -16.89 -20.83
CA TRP A 403 -1.11 -17.01 -22.05
C TRP A 403 -0.92 -18.41 -22.64
N ASN A 404 -2.00 -19.18 -22.70
CA ASN A 404 -1.95 -20.61 -23.05
C ASN A 404 -2.93 -20.88 -24.17
N HIS A 405 -2.73 -21.98 -24.89
CA HIS A 405 -3.78 -22.57 -25.71
C HIS A 405 -4.84 -23.16 -24.78
N VAL A 406 -6.08 -22.69 -24.90
CA VAL A 406 -7.17 -23.09 -24.01
C VAL A 406 -8.23 -23.81 -24.80
N THR A 407 -8.64 -24.97 -24.32
CA THR A 407 -9.81 -25.71 -24.83
C THR A 407 -10.76 -25.94 -23.67
N THR A 408 -12.04 -25.64 -23.88
CA THR A 408 -13.09 -25.90 -22.89
C THR A 408 -13.87 -27.16 -23.27
N GLU A 409 -14.30 -27.93 -22.27
CA GLU A 409 -15.31 -28.97 -22.50
C GLU A 409 -16.61 -28.36 -23.03
N ALA A 410 -17.39 -29.14 -23.78
CA ALA A 410 -18.64 -28.67 -24.36
C ALA A 410 -19.60 -28.15 -23.29
N GLY A 411 -20.12 -26.92 -23.47
CA GLY A 411 -21.01 -26.26 -22.51
C GLY A 411 -20.32 -25.58 -21.33
N VAL A 412 -18.99 -25.69 -21.20
CA VAL A 412 -18.22 -24.97 -20.18
C VAL A 412 -17.75 -23.64 -20.74
N THR A 413 -18.08 -22.55 -20.04
CA THR A 413 -17.68 -21.19 -20.42
C THR A 413 -16.71 -20.58 -19.43
N LEU A 414 -15.80 -19.74 -19.95
CA LEU A 414 -14.89 -18.92 -19.16
C LEU A 414 -15.19 -17.42 -19.38
N PRO A 415 -15.16 -16.60 -18.30
CA PRO A 415 -15.40 -15.17 -18.41
C PRO A 415 -14.12 -14.43 -18.84
N TYR A 416 -14.24 -13.57 -19.85
CA TYR A 416 -13.18 -12.67 -20.33
C TYR A 416 -13.75 -11.29 -20.64
N MET A 417 -12.94 -10.24 -20.49
CA MET A 417 -13.30 -8.94 -21.04
C MET A 417 -13.05 -8.94 -22.54
N LEU A 418 -13.85 -8.23 -23.31
CA LEU A 418 -13.72 -8.20 -24.77
C LEU A 418 -12.29 -7.90 -25.29
N PRO A 419 -11.50 -6.99 -24.69
CA PRO A 419 -10.10 -6.79 -25.09
C PRO A 419 -9.23 -8.04 -25.03
N ASP A 420 -9.49 -8.98 -24.11
CA ASP A 420 -8.75 -10.25 -24.05
C ASP A 420 -9.06 -11.13 -25.27
N LEU A 421 -10.30 -11.11 -25.76
CA LEU A 421 -10.70 -11.87 -26.96
C LEU A 421 -10.16 -11.25 -28.25
N LEU A 422 -10.09 -9.92 -28.30
CA LEU A 422 -9.44 -9.23 -29.41
C LEU A 422 -7.94 -9.55 -29.45
N ALA A 423 -7.29 -9.63 -28.29
CA ALA A 423 -5.91 -10.06 -28.20
C ALA A 423 -5.72 -11.52 -28.62
N ALA A 424 -6.64 -12.42 -28.27
CA ALA A 424 -6.62 -13.81 -28.74
C ALA A 424 -6.70 -13.89 -30.28
N ARG A 425 -7.58 -13.09 -30.89
CA ARG A 425 -7.68 -12.97 -32.36
C ARG A 425 -6.37 -12.51 -33.00
N LEU A 426 -5.71 -11.52 -32.41
CA LEU A 426 -4.43 -11.03 -32.91
C LEU A 426 -3.31 -12.07 -32.85
N LEU A 427 -3.40 -13.05 -31.94
CA LEU A 427 -2.39 -14.09 -31.78
C LEU A 427 -2.67 -15.38 -32.57
N GLY A 428 -3.94 -15.70 -32.82
CA GLY A 428 -4.34 -16.98 -33.41
C GLY A 428 -5.34 -16.88 -34.56
N GLU A 429 -5.55 -15.68 -35.11
CA GLU A 429 -6.47 -15.34 -36.23
C GLU A 429 -7.97 -15.51 -35.96
N LYS A 430 -8.37 -16.21 -34.89
CA LYS A 430 -9.76 -16.49 -34.53
C LYS A 430 -10.13 -15.92 -33.16
N VAL A 431 -11.39 -15.48 -33.04
CA VAL A 431 -12.01 -15.11 -31.76
C VAL A 431 -12.64 -16.37 -31.16
N PRO A 432 -12.45 -16.65 -29.85
CA PRO A 432 -13.16 -17.73 -29.17
C PRO A 432 -14.67 -17.63 -29.34
N ARG A 433 -15.39 -18.75 -29.28
CA ARG A 433 -16.84 -18.76 -29.44
C ARG A 433 -17.49 -18.03 -28.27
N ILE A 434 -18.01 -16.82 -28.53
CA ILE A 434 -18.75 -16.02 -27.55
C ILE A 434 -20.13 -16.65 -27.38
N VAL A 435 -20.41 -17.28 -26.25
CA VAL A 435 -21.71 -17.87 -25.91
C VAL A 435 -22.67 -16.82 -25.39
N GLY A 436 -22.17 -15.85 -24.61
CA GLY A 436 -22.95 -14.71 -24.12
C GLY A 436 -22.08 -13.48 -23.94
N ALA A 437 -22.67 -12.29 -24.10
CA ALA A 437 -21.97 -11.02 -23.92
C ALA A 437 -22.84 -10.01 -23.18
N THR A 438 -22.30 -9.41 -22.12
CA THR A 438 -22.96 -8.38 -21.32
C THR A 438 -22.17 -7.08 -21.39
N THR A 439 -22.71 -6.07 -22.08
CA THR A 439 -22.11 -4.72 -22.16
C THR A 439 -22.52 -3.88 -20.96
N PHE A 440 -21.57 -3.13 -20.40
CA PHE A 440 -21.80 -2.20 -19.29
C PHE A 440 -22.00 -0.77 -19.80
N GLU A 441 -23.07 -0.13 -19.34
CA GLU A 441 -23.37 1.27 -19.66
C GLU A 441 -23.41 2.15 -18.39
N PRO A 442 -22.58 3.19 -18.28
CA PRO A 442 -22.61 4.13 -17.17
C PRO A 442 -23.80 5.09 -17.31
N LYS A 443 -24.61 5.25 -16.26
CA LYS A 443 -25.77 6.16 -16.28
C LYS A 443 -25.65 7.29 -15.28
N GLY A 444 -25.65 8.52 -15.83
CA GLY A 444 -25.55 9.78 -15.09
C GLY A 444 -24.22 9.93 -14.35
N GLN A 445 -23.86 11.17 -13.98
CA GLN A 445 -22.65 11.45 -13.20
C GLN A 445 -23.01 11.79 -11.75
N GLN A 446 -22.25 11.26 -10.80
CA GLN A 446 -22.33 11.64 -9.38
C GLN A 446 -21.97 13.13 -9.20
N SER A 447 -22.41 13.74 -8.10
CA SER A 447 -21.96 15.09 -7.75
C SER A 447 -20.54 15.04 -7.19
N LEU A 448 -19.58 15.55 -7.96
CA LEU A 448 -18.16 15.53 -7.61
C LEU A 448 -17.72 16.87 -7.05
N ARG A 449 -16.76 16.85 -6.12
CA ARG A 449 -16.19 18.06 -5.51
C ARG A 449 -14.89 18.42 -6.21
N PRO A 450 -14.66 19.72 -6.50
CA PRO A 450 -13.33 20.15 -6.91
C PRO A 450 -12.37 19.97 -5.75
N PHE A 451 -11.10 19.71 -6.06
CA PHE A 451 -10.03 19.68 -5.07
C PHE A 451 -8.69 19.98 -5.75
N THR A 452 -7.69 20.30 -4.92
CA THR A 452 -6.31 20.51 -5.35
C THR A 452 -5.46 19.36 -4.86
N ILE A 453 -4.51 18.93 -5.68
CA ILE A 453 -3.51 17.94 -5.31
C ILE A 453 -2.20 18.26 -6.02
N LEU A 454 -1.11 18.39 -5.27
CA LEU A 454 0.22 18.72 -5.79
C LEU A 454 0.21 20.01 -6.63
N GLY A 455 -0.55 21.01 -6.17
CA GLY A 455 -0.75 22.28 -6.88
C GLY A 455 -1.53 22.18 -8.19
N THR A 456 -2.20 21.05 -8.45
CA THR A 456 -3.05 20.83 -9.61
C THR A 456 -4.50 20.86 -9.18
N GLU A 457 -5.26 21.82 -9.73
CA GLU A 457 -6.71 21.87 -9.56
C GLU A 457 -7.37 20.79 -10.42
N VAL A 458 -8.31 20.07 -9.82
CA VAL A 458 -9.16 19.08 -10.51
C VAL A 458 -10.61 19.49 -10.30
N GLY A 459 -11.26 19.89 -11.39
CA GLY A 459 -12.67 20.29 -11.40
C GLY A 459 -13.64 19.12 -11.31
N PRO A 460 -14.94 19.38 -11.08
CA PRO A 460 -15.96 18.33 -10.99
C PRO A 460 -16.08 17.50 -12.28
N SER A 461 -15.97 18.14 -13.44
CA SER A 461 -16.12 17.53 -14.76
C SER A 461 -14.84 16.91 -15.32
N ASP A 462 -13.70 17.10 -14.65
CA ASP A 462 -12.40 16.71 -15.19
C ASP A 462 -12.17 15.20 -15.11
N ASP A 463 -11.37 14.65 -16.03
CA ASP A 463 -10.85 13.29 -15.88
C ASP A 463 -9.63 13.34 -14.97
N LEU A 464 -9.69 12.67 -13.82
CA LEU A 464 -8.66 12.79 -12.80
C LEU A 464 -7.31 12.31 -13.32
N ILE A 465 -7.29 11.16 -13.98
CA ILE A 465 -6.06 10.51 -14.43
C ILE A 465 -5.40 11.33 -15.55
N ARG A 466 -6.21 11.84 -16.50
CA ARG A 466 -5.73 12.73 -17.56
C ARG A 466 -5.18 14.03 -17.00
N THR A 467 -5.93 14.72 -16.13
CA THR A 467 -5.52 16.01 -15.56
C THR A 467 -4.20 15.90 -14.80
N LEU A 468 -4.02 14.85 -13.98
CA LEU A 468 -2.76 14.63 -13.26
C LEU A 468 -1.60 14.24 -14.20
N THR A 469 -1.88 13.52 -15.28
CA THR A 469 -0.88 13.16 -16.30
C THR A 469 -0.36 14.41 -17.02
N GLU A 470 -1.27 15.28 -17.46
CA GLU A 470 -0.93 16.55 -18.11
C GLU A 470 -0.18 17.50 -17.16
N ALA A 471 -0.61 17.56 -15.90
CA ALA A 471 0.11 18.31 -14.86
C ALA A 471 1.54 17.81 -14.66
N ARG A 472 1.76 16.49 -14.71
CA ARG A 472 3.11 15.92 -14.61
C ARG A 472 3.99 16.30 -15.80
N ILE A 473 3.43 16.32 -17.01
CA ILE A 473 4.15 16.78 -18.20
C ILE A 473 4.54 18.25 -18.04
N ARG A 474 3.62 19.08 -17.54
CA ARG A 474 3.87 20.49 -17.26
C ARG A 474 4.99 20.70 -16.23
N GLU A 475 4.97 19.97 -15.10
CA GLU A 475 6.04 20.03 -14.10
C GLU A 475 7.41 19.67 -14.69
N LYS A 476 7.49 18.64 -15.53
CA LYS A 476 8.73 18.22 -16.20
C LYS A 476 9.24 19.24 -17.23
N ARG A 477 8.33 19.97 -17.87
CA ARG A 477 8.65 21.02 -18.85
C ARG A 477 9.14 22.28 -18.17
N GLU A 478 8.43 22.75 -17.15
CA GLU A 478 8.67 24.04 -16.49
C GLU A 478 9.77 23.97 -15.43
N LYS A 479 9.98 22.80 -14.81
CA LYS A 479 11.05 22.54 -13.84
C LYS A 479 11.16 23.57 -12.71
N ARG A 480 10.01 24.09 -12.23
CA ARG A 480 9.93 25.02 -11.09
C ARG A 480 10.56 24.40 -9.83
N PRO A 481 11.07 25.18 -8.86
CA PRO A 481 11.64 24.62 -7.63
C PRO A 481 10.73 23.53 -7.01
N GLY A 482 11.31 22.38 -6.66
CA GLY A 482 10.58 21.22 -6.14
C GLY A 482 9.82 20.38 -7.18
N TRP A 483 9.99 20.63 -8.49
CA TRP A 483 9.25 19.91 -9.55
C TRP A 483 9.44 18.40 -9.52
N GLU A 484 10.61 17.90 -9.12
CA GLU A 484 10.90 16.45 -9.09
C GLU A 484 9.98 15.73 -8.11
N ALA A 485 9.81 16.32 -6.93
CA ALA A 485 8.93 15.79 -5.89
C ALA A 485 7.46 15.81 -6.32
N ARG A 486 7.01 16.91 -6.95
CA ARG A 486 5.65 17.03 -7.50
C ARG A 486 5.40 16.09 -8.67
N ALA A 487 6.31 16.02 -9.65
CA ALA A 487 6.22 15.14 -10.80
C ALA A 487 6.23 13.65 -10.40
N LEU A 488 6.99 13.30 -9.35
CA LEU A 488 6.97 11.96 -8.77
C LEU A 488 5.65 11.69 -8.03
N GLY A 489 5.15 12.63 -7.24
CA GLY A 489 3.85 12.52 -6.57
C GLY A 489 2.70 12.32 -7.56
N LEU A 490 2.67 13.12 -8.64
CA LEU A 490 1.69 13.00 -9.72
C LEU A 490 1.79 11.62 -10.38
N LYS A 491 3.01 11.17 -10.73
CA LYS A 491 3.24 9.82 -11.28
C LYS A 491 2.65 8.74 -10.38
N ILE A 492 2.91 8.84 -9.07
CA ILE A 492 2.47 7.87 -8.06
C ILE A 492 0.94 7.79 -8.00
N VAL A 493 0.28 8.94 -7.91
CA VAL A 493 -1.19 9.01 -7.80
C VAL A 493 -1.83 8.54 -9.11
N THR A 494 -1.36 9.02 -10.26
CA THR A 494 -1.87 8.61 -11.57
C THR A 494 -1.73 7.09 -11.75
N ASN A 495 -0.54 6.53 -11.61
CA ASN A 495 -0.31 5.10 -11.84
C ASN A 495 -1.08 4.22 -10.85
N SER A 496 -1.18 4.63 -9.58
CA SER A 496 -1.90 3.85 -8.57
C SER A 496 -3.42 4.02 -8.65
N GLY A 497 -3.89 5.11 -9.25
CA GLY A 497 -5.31 5.42 -9.43
C GLY A 497 -5.90 4.84 -10.71
N SER A 498 -5.07 4.61 -11.74
CA SER A 498 -5.48 3.98 -13.00
C SER A 498 -5.18 2.47 -13.06
N TYR A 499 -4.52 1.92 -12.04
CA TYR A 499 -4.27 0.49 -11.94
C TYR A 499 -5.43 -0.23 -11.23
N GLY A 500 -5.97 -1.24 -11.88
CA GLY A 500 -7.11 -2.05 -11.43
C GLY A 500 -8.14 -2.14 -12.52
#